data_AF-A0A2N6JFN9-F1
#
_entry.id   AF-A0A2N6JFN9-F1
#
_cell.length_a   1.000
_cell.length_b   1.000
_cell.length_c   1.000
_cell.angle_alpha   90.00
_cell.angle_beta   90.00
_cell.angle_gamma   90.00
#
_symmetry.space_group_name_H-M   'P 1'
#
loop_
_entity.id
_entity.type
_entity.pdbx_description
1 polymer ?
#
loop_
_entity_poly.entity_id
_entity_poly.type
_entity_poly.pdbx_seq_one_letter_code
_entity_poly.pdbx_strand_id
1 'polypeptide(L)' 'MDLPPELSEIEYYLLVAEFDLLWSRRPEAALRERMDQMMCRIEAFEAAHAFLFVRSASA' A
#
# COMPACT_ATOMS: atom_id res chain seq x y z
N MET A 1 -0.82 16.97 -13.02
CA MET A 1 -0.79 16.14 -11.80
C MET A 1 -0.85 14.72 -12.28
N ASP A 2 0.30 14.08 -12.44
CA ASP A 2 0.35 12.65 -12.74
C ASP A 2 -0.18 11.92 -11.52
N LEU A 3 -1.31 11.21 -11.69
CA LEU A 3 -1.76 10.26 -10.67
C LEU A 3 -0.59 9.32 -10.41
N PRO A 4 -0.20 9.06 -9.14
CA PRO A 4 0.81 8.06 -8.86
C PRO A 4 0.38 6.77 -9.58
N PRO A 5 1.29 6.09 -10.30
CA PRO A 5 0.95 4.90 -11.06
C PRO A 5 0.19 3.94 -10.13
N GLU A 6 -1.00 3.50 -10.56
CA GLU A 6 -1.79 2.55 -9.81
C GLU A 6 -0.90 1.34 -9.52
N LEU A 7 -0.73 1.04 -8.24
CA LEU A 7 0.05 -0.12 -7.81
C LEU A 7 -0.59 -1.36 -8.46
N SER A 8 0.19 -2.19 -9.15
CA SER A 8 -0.31 -3.50 -9.57
C SER A 8 -0.45 -4.43 -8.36
N GLU A 9 -1.25 -5.49 -8.49
CA GLU A 9 -1.46 -6.45 -7.40
C GLU A 9 -0.17 -7.15 -6.95
N ILE A 10 0.76 -7.42 -7.88
CA ILE A 10 2.08 -7.99 -7.55
C ILE A 10 2.92 -6.97 -6.76
N GLU A 11 2.93 -5.71 -7.19
CA GLU A 11 3.63 -4.64 -6.48
C GLU A 11 3.05 -4.42 -5.09
N TYR A 12 1.74 -4.60 -4.92
CA TYR A 12 1.06 -4.54 -3.62
C TYR A 12 1.58 -5.63 -2.68
N TYR A 13 1.59 -6.89 -3.11
CA TYR A 13 2.09 -7.97 -2.25
C TYR A 13 3.59 -7.81 -1.92
N LEU A 14 4.40 -7.32 -2.86
CA LEU A 14 5.81 -7.01 -2.60
C LEU A 14 5.97 -5.86 -1.59
N LEU A 15 5.14 -4.82 -1.71
CA LEU A 15 5.15 -3.67 -0.81
C LEU A 15 4.76 -4.06 0.62
N VAL A 16 3.73 -4.90 0.78
CA VAL A 16 3.31 -5.44 2.08
C VAL A 16 4.43 -6.29 2.69
N ALA A 17 5.02 -7.19 1.92
CA ALA A 17 6.13 -8.02 2.40
C ALA A 17 7.36 -7.19 2.82
N GLU A 18 7.67 -6.12 2.07
CA GLU A 18 8.71 -5.18 2.45
C GLU A 18 8.34 -4.43 3.75
N PHE A 19 7.09 -3.99 3.89
CA PHE A 19 6.62 -3.29 5.08
C PHE A 19 6.78 -4.16 6.34
N ASP A 20 6.36 -5.42 6.28
CA ASP A 20 6.50 -6.39 7.36
C ASP A 20 7.96 -6.61 7.76
N LEU A 21 8.86 -6.71 6.76
CA LEU A 21 10.29 -6.85 7.01
C LEU A 21 10.85 -5.63 7.73
N LEU A 22 10.44 -4.43 7.35
CA LEU A 22 10.90 -3.19 7.98
C LEU A 22 10.33 -3.01 9.38
N TRP A 23 9.08 -3.42 9.61
CA TRP A 23 8.41 -3.39 10.92
C TRP A 23 9.10 -4.28 11.95
N SER A 24 9.71 -5.39 11.51
CA SER A 24 10.47 -6.30 12.37
C SER A 24 11.80 -5.75 12.90
N ARG A 25 12.27 -4.60 12.37
CA ARG A 25 13.57 -4.01 12.69
C ARG A 25 13.44 -2.82 13.64
N ARG A 26 14.52 -2.49 14.36
CA ARG A 26 14.55 -1.28 15.20
C ARG A 26 14.41 -0.04 14.29
N PRO A 27 13.41 0.82 14.50
CA PRO A 27 13.12 1.88 13.55
C PRO A 27 14.08 3.07 13.71
N GLU A 28 14.92 3.29 12.70
CA GLU A 28 15.65 4.54 12.49
C GLU A 28 14.71 5.62 11.92
N ALA A 29 15.05 6.91 12.06
CA ALA A 29 14.16 8.00 11.66
C ALA A 29 13.81 7.98 10.16
N ALA A 30 14.79 7.74 9.29
CA ALA A 30 14.57 7.60 7.86
C ALA A 30 13.72 6.37 7.50
N LEU A 31 13.77 5.32 8.34
CA LEU A 31 12.96 4.12 8.12
C LEU A 31 11.48 4.41 8.40
N ARG A 32 11.17 5.20 9.43
CA ARG A 32 9.79 5.60 9.73
C ARG A 32 9.14 6.36 8.59
N GLU A 33 9.83 7.37 8.04
CA GLU A 33 9.30 8.16 6.93
C GLU A 33 9.01 7.28 5.70
N ARG A 34 9.89 6.30 5.41
CA ARG A 34 9.64 5.33 4.35
C ARG A 34 8.42 4.46 4.65
N MET A 35 8.26 3.98 5.88
CA MET A 35 7.12 3.16 6.27
C MET A 35 5.80 3.94 6.19
N ASP A 36 5.79 5.22 6.55
CA ASP A 36 4.61 6.08 6.41
C ASP A 36 4.20 6.22 4.92
N GLN A 37 5.18 6.40 4.02
CA GLN A 37 4.93 6.44 2.58
C GLN A 37 4.40 5.10 2.03
N MET A 38 4.90 3.97 2.55
CA MET A 38 4.43 2.64 2.17
C MET A 38 2.99 2.41 2.64
N MET A 39 2.66 2.81 3.87
CA MET A 39 1.31 2.72 4.43
C MET A 39 0.30 3.48 3.56
N CYS A 40 0.60 4.73 3.19
CA CYS A 40 -0.27 5.52 2.31
C CYS A 40 -0.54 4.84 0.95
N ARG A 41 0.45 4.13 0.40
CA ARG A 41 0.30 3.39 -0.87
C ARG A 41 -0.55 2.13 -0.72
N ILE A 42 -0.36 1.39 0.38
CA ILE A 42 -1.16 0.21 0.72
C ILE A 42 -2.64 0.63 0.89
N GLU A 43 -2.90 1.65 1.70
CA GLU A 43 -4.26 2.16 1.96
C GLU A 43 -4.95 2.64 0.67
N ALA A 44 -4.22 3.36 -0.21
CA ALA A 44 -4.77 3.83 -1.48
C ALA A 44 -5.17 2.67 -2.40
N PHE A 45 -4.35 1.62 -2.48
CA PHE A 45 -4.65 0.42 -3.25
C PHE A 45 -5.85 -0.33 -2.68
N GLU A 46 -5.88 -0.57 -1.37
CA GLU A 46 -6.99 -1.26 -0.69
C GLU A 46 -8.32 -0.50 -0.87
N ALA A 47 -8.31 0.83 -0.75
CA ALA A 47 -9.50 1.65 -0.96
C ALA A 47 -10.04 1.54 -2.39
N ALA A 48 -9.16 1.55 -3.40
CA ALA A 48 -9.53 1.36 -4.80
C ALA A 48 -10.12 -0.05 -5.06
N HIS A 49 -9.53 -1.08 -4.46
CA HIS A 49 -9.98 -2.47 -4.61
C HIS A 49 -11.26 -2.78 -3.84
N ALA A 50 -11.41 -2.26 -2.61
CA ALA A 50 -12.64 -2.37 -1.84
C ALA A 50 -13.81 -1.69 -2.55
N PHE A 51 -13.57 -0.55 -3.20
CA PHE A 51 -14.58 0.15 -4.00
C PHE A 51 -15.03 -0.68 -5.21
N LEU A 52 -14.12 -1.38 -5.90
CA LEU A 52 -14.46 -2.29 -6.99
C LEU A 52 -15.25 -3.51 -6.52
N PHE A 53 -14.94 -4.06 -5.34
CA PHE A 53 -15.68 -5.16 -4.74
C PHE A 53 -17.13 -4.76 -4.40
N VAL A 54 -17.34 -3.61 -3.74
CA VAL A 54 -18.68 -3.08 -3.43
C VAL A 54 -19.50 -2.79 -4.68
N ARG A 55 -18.86 -2.25 -5.73
CA ARG A 55 -19.51 -1.98 -7.03
C ARG A 55 -19.95 -3.25 -7.75
N SER A 56 -19.19 -4.34 -7.60
CA SER A 56 -19.49 -5.63 -8.23
C SER A 56 -20.58 -6.39 -7.48
N ALA A 57 -20.69 -6.19 -6.16
CA ALA A 57 -21.71 -6.82 -5.30
C ALA A 57 -23.09 -6.12 -5.36
N SER A 58 -23.17 -4.92 -5.95
CA SER A 58 -24.41 -4.12 -6.06
C SER A 58 -25.02 -4.12 -7.47
N ALA A 59 -24.48 -4.92 -8.39
CA ALA A 59 -24.95 -5.10 -9.77
C ALA A 59 -25.69 -6.44 -9.91
#